data_AF-A0A3S0Y5Z6-F1
#
_entry.id   AF-A0A3S0Y5Z6-F1
#
_cell.length_a   1.000
_cell.length_b   1.000
_cell.length_c   1.000
_cell.angle_alpha   90.00
_cell.angle_beta   90.00
_cell.angle_gamma   90.00
#
_symmetry.space_group_name_H-M   'P 1'
#
loop_
_entity.id
_entity.type
_entity.pdbx_description
1 polymer ?
#
loop_
_entity_poly.entity_id
_entity_poly.type
_entity_poly.pdbx_seq_one_letter_code
_entity_poly.pdbx_strand_id
1 'polypeptide(L)'
;MRAKTSRLGFRASESQAKVIRMASDISHKSLTEFITDSAYQAAEKIILDQRLFMVSGDIFNQFSEILDRPEQDNEGLKDLFSSSSPWDLNDVKKT
;
A
#
# COMPACT_ATOMS: atom_id res chain seq x y z
N MET A 1 13.12 -22.83 9.41
CA MET A 1 13.55 -21.44 9.13
C MET A 1 13.81 -21.35 7.63
N ARG A 2 13.05 -20.56 6.86
CA ARG A 2 13.29 -20.38 5.41
C ARG A 2 14.63 -19.65 5.22
N ALA A 3 15.47 -20.13 4.31
CA ALA A 3 16.75 -19.49 4.00
C ALA A 3 16.53 -18.09 3.40
N LYS A 4 17.33 -17.10 3.82
CA LYS A 4 17.34 -15.75 3.25
C LYS A 4 18.08 -15.78 1.91
N THR A 5 17.34 -15.93 0.80
CA THR A 5 17.93 -16.14 -0.54
C THR A 5 18.09 -14.85 -1.37
N SER A 6 17.35 -13.79 -1.04
CA SER A 6 17.36 -12.54 -1.80
C SER A 6 18.35 -11.53 -1.22
N ARG A 7 19.04 -10.78 -2.09
CA ARG A 7 19.97 -9.71 -1.70
C ARG A 7 19.32 -8.36 -1.95
N LEU A 8 19.34 -7.48 -0.95
CA LEU A 8 18.93 -6.09 -1.06
C LEU A 8 20.18 -5.21 -0.90
N GLY A 9 20.52 -4.43 -1.92
CA GLY A 9 21.69 -3.55 -1.92
C GLY A 9 21.29 -2.12 -1.63
N PHE A 10 21.92 -1.49 -0.64
CA PHE A 10 21.68 -0.10 -0.28
C PHE A 10 23.00 0.65 -0.09
N ARG A 11 22.99 1.94 -0.40
CA ARG A 11 24.07 2.88 -0.07
C ARG A 11 23.57 3.80 1.03
N ALA A 12 24.44 4.08 2.00
CA ALA A 12 24.19 5.02 3.08
C ALA A 12 25.37 5.99 3.17
N SER A 13 25.09 7.25 3.53
CA SER A 13 26.14 8.16 3.93
C SER A 13 26.81 7.66 5.22
N GLU A 14 28.00 8.18 5.54
CA GLU A 14 28.67 7.87 6.80
C GLU A 14 27.82 8.24 8.03
N SER A 15 27.16 9.40 7.97
CA SER A 15 26.25 9.86 9.03
C SER A 15 25.07 8.91 9.23
N GLN A 16 24.44 8.44 8.15
CA GLN A 16 23.36 7.46 8.21
C GLN A 16 23.85 6.12 8.77
N ALA A 17 24.99 5.62 8.28
CA ALA A 17 25.55 4.35 8.73
C ALA A 17 25.92 4.37 10.22
N LYS A 18 26.38 5.50 10.74
CA LYS A 18 26.70 5.68 12.17
C LYS A 18 25.45 5.59 13.04
N VAL A 19 24.38 6.29 12.65
CA VAL A 19 23.10 6.27 13.39
C VAL A 19 22.48 4.87 13.35
N ILE A 20 22.47 4.22 12.19
CA ILE A 20 21.88 2.87 12.06
C ILE A 20 22.64 1.85 12.91
N ARG A 21 23.98 1.91 12.94
CA ARG A 21 24.79 1.03 13.80
C ARG A 21 24.48 1.23 15.28
N MET A 22 24.43 2.49 15.72
CA MET A 22 24.06 2.80 17.10
C MET A 22 22.68 2.24 17.45
N ALA A 23 21.70 2.39 16.56
CA ALA A 23 20.36 1.86 16.76
C ALA A 23 20.32 0.32 16.80
N SER A 24 21.11 -0.36 15.97
CA SER A 24 21.22 -1.83 16.03
C SER A 24 21.83 -2.30 17.34
N ASP A 25 22.85 -1.60 17.84
CA ASP A 25 23.52 -1.92 19.10
C ASP A 25 22.56 -1.75 20.29
N ILE A 26 21.83 -0.64 20.34
CA ILE A 26 20.79 -0.38 21.36
C ILE A 26 19.67 -1.42 21.30
N SER A 27 19.32 -1.88 20.10
CA SER A 27 18.26 -2.88 19.89
C SER A 27 18.73 -4.32 20.13
N HIS A 28 20.01 -4.53 20.47
CA HIS A 28 20.64 -5.85 20.61
C HIS A 28 20.47 -6.75 19.37
N LYS A 29 20.47 -6.14 18.17
CA LYS A 29 20.32 -6.84 16.89
C LYS A 29 21.58 -6.66 16.05
N SER A 30 21.88 -7.64 15.21
CA SER A 30 22.91 -7.43 14.19
C SER A 30 22.48 -6.31 13.23
N LEU A 31 23.44 -5.60 12.62
CA LEU A 31 23.14 -4.52 11.66
C LEU A 31 22.20 -5.00 10.54
N THR A 32 22.44 -6.20 10.00
CA THR A 32 21.60 -6.78 8.95
C THR A 32 20.20 -7.11 9.43
N GLU A 33 20.07 -7.67 10.64
CA GLU A 33 18.76 -7.99 11.22
C GLU A 33 17.97 -6.71 11.50
N PHE A 34 18.60 -5.71 12.12
CA PHE A 34 17.97 -4.42 12.37
C PHE A 34 17.45 -3.79 11.07
N ILE A 35 18.29 -3.70 10.02
CA ILE A 35 17.88 -3.11 8.74
C ILE A 35 16.75 -3.92 8.09
N THR A 36 16.84 -5.25 8.10
CA THR A 36 15.83 -6.10 7.46
C THR A 36 14.49 -5.97 8.16
N ASP A 37 14.48 -6.01 9.49
CA ASP A 37 13.25 -5.90 10.29
C ASP A 37 12.63 -4.52 10.16
N SER A 38 13.43 -3.45 10.27
CA SER A 38 12.93 -2.08 10.13
C SER A 38 12.38 -1.82 8.73
N ALA A 39 13.04 -2.31 7.68
CA ALA A 39 12.54 -2.18 6.31
C ALA A 39 11.23 -2.96 6.11
N TYR A 40 11.13 -4.17 6.68
CA TYR A 40 9.94 -5.00 6.60
C TYR A 40 8.75 -4.35 7.33
N GLN A 41 8.94 -3.86 8.56
CA GLN A 41 7.91 -3.15 9.32
C GLN A 41 7.43 -1.88 8.62
N ALA A 42 8.36 -1.10 8.03
CA ALA A 42 8.01 0.08 7.27
C ALA A 42 7.16 -0.28 6.03
N ALA A 43 7.53 -1.34 5.32
CA ALA A 43 6.75 -1.84 4.18
C ALA A 43 5.36 -2.30 4.60
N GLU A 44 5.22 -3.07 5.69
CA GLU A 44 3.93 -3.50 6.22
C GLU A 44 3.03 -2.30 6.53
N LYS A 45 3.58 -1.29 7.21
CA LYS A 45 2.82 -0.06 7.52
C LYS A 45 2.29 0.61 6.25
N ILE A 46 3.14 0.79 5.23
CA ILE A 46 2.74 1.45 3.98
C ILE A 46 1.68 0.62 3.22
N ILE A 47 1.83 -0.71 3.20
CA ILE A 47 0.86 -1.60 2.54
C ILE A 47 -0.48 -1.58 3.27
N LEU A 48 -0.47 -1.52 4.60
CA LEU A 48 -1.68 -1.48 5.42
C LEU A 48 -2.39 -0.11 5.35
N ASP A 49 -1.64 0.99 5.22
CA ASP A 49 -2.18 2.33 5.06
C ASP A 49 -3.06 2.45 3.78
N GLN A 50 -2.80 1.63 2.76
CA GLN A 50 -3.64 1.55 1.55
C GLN A 50 -4.94 0.74 1.74
N ARG A 51 -5.13 0.06 2.87
CA ARG A 51 -6.30 -0.81 3.11
C ARG A 51 -7.19 -0.34 4.25
N LEU A 52 -6.68 0.47 5.18
CA LEU A 52 -7.40 0.89 6.36
C LEU A 52 -7.70 2.40 6.32
N PHE A 53 -8.93 2.77 6.01
CA PHE A 53 -9.39 4.16 6.11
C PHE A 53 -9.81 4.44 7.56
N MET A 54 -8.97 5.13 8.33
CA MET A 54 -9.36 5.63 9.65
C MET A 54 -10.20 6.90 9.48
N VAL A 55 -11.48 6.83 9.85
CA VAL A 55 -12.42 7.96 9.82
C VAL A 55 -12.99 8.23 11.21
N SER A 56 -13.48 9.45 11.47
CA SER A 56 -14.21 9.73 12.71
C SER A 56 -15.52 8.94 12.76
N GLY A 57 -16.08 8.75 13.97
CA GLY A 57 -17.37 8.08 14.14
C GLY A 57 -18.49 8.73 13.33
N ASP A 58 -18.48 10.07 13.21
CA ASP A 58 -19.46 10.81 12.43
C ASP A 58 -19.36 10.50 10.94
N ILE A 59 -18.15 10.44 10.39
CA ILE A 59 -17.91 10.08 8.98
C ILE A 59 -18.30 8.62 8.75
N PHE A 60 -17.99 7.73 9.70
CA PHE A 60 -18.37 6.33 9.62
C PHE A 60 -19.90 6.16 9.57
N ASN A 61 -20.63 6.88 10.42
CA ASN A 61 -22.09 6.85 10.45
C ASN A 61 -22.70 7.39 9.15
N GLN A 62 -22.23 8.54 8.67
CA GLN A 62 -22.67 9.10 7.39
C GLN A 62 -22.39 8.15 6.22
N PHE A 63 -21.22 7.53 6.21
CA PHE A 63 -20.84 6.56 5.19
C PHE A 63 -21.72 5.30 5.26
N SER A 64 -21.99 4.78 6.45
CA SER A 64 -22.87 3.62 6.66
C SER A 64 -24.29 3.91 6.20
N GLU A 65 -24.83 5.10 6.51
CA GLU A 65 -26.13 5.52 6.01
C GLU A 65 -26.19 5.60 4.49
N ILE A 66 -25.08 5.95 3.81
CA ILE A 66 -25.02 5.96 2.35
C ILE A 66 -25.02 4.53 1.80
N LEU A 67 -24.31 3.61 2.45
CA LEU A 67 -24.25 2.19 2.06
C LEU A 67 -25.58 1.45 2.27
N ASP A 68 -26.33 1.81 3.31
CA ASP A 68 -27.63 1.19 3.63
C ASP A 68 -28.79 1.73 2.77
N ARG A 69 -28.58 2.85 2.07
CA ARG A 69 -29.61 3.41 1.18
C ARG A 69 -29.77 2.53 -0.07
N PRO A 70 -31.01 2.36 -0.56
CA PRO A 70 -31.24 1.67 -1.82
C PRO A 70 -30.54 2.41 -2.96
N GLU A 71 -30.10 1.65 -3.97
CA GLU A 71 -29.48 2.20 -5.17
C GLU A 71 -30.31 3.34 -5.78
N GLN A 72 -29.67 4.49 -5.92
CA GLN A 72 -30.24 5.65 -6.58
C GLN A 72 -29.73 5.69 -8.01
N ASP A 73 -30.60 6.08 -8.93
CA ASP A 73 -30.19 6.33 -10.31
C ASP A 73 -29.15 7.44 -10.35
N ASN A 74 -27.95 7.11 -10.84
CA ASN A 74 -26.87 8.07 -11.03
C ASN A 74 -26.65 8.26 -12.54
N GLU A 75 -27.11 9.39 -13.07
CA GLU A 75 -26.97 9.75 -14.49
C GLU A 75 -25.51 9.71 -14.95
N GLY A 76 -24.55 10.08 -14.10
CA GLY A 76 -23.12 10.00 -14.41
C GLY A 76 -22.59 8.57 -14.52
N LEU A 77 -23.12 7.63 -13.71
CA LEU A 77 -22.80 6.21 -13.88
C LEU A 77 -23.44 5.65 -15.16
N LYS A 78 -24.66 6.07 -15.48
CA LYS A 78 -25.32 5.67 -16.74
C LYS A 78 -24.54 6.15 -17.95
N ASP A 79 -24.06 7.39 -17.95
CA ASP A 79 -23.19 7.93 -19.02
C ASP A 79 -21.85 7.20 -19.09
N LEU A 80 -21.19 6.96 -17.95
CA LEU A 80 -19.94 6.19 -17.87
C LEU A 80 -20.09 4.79 -18.48
N PHE A 81 -21.13 4.04 -18.11
CA PHE A 81 -21.41 2.71 -18.64
C PHE A 81 -21.96 2.70 -20.08
N SER A 82 -22.46 3.84 -20.57
CA SER A 82 -22.90 3.98 -21.97
C SER A 82 -21.72 4.19 -22.93
N SER A 83 -20.56 4.59 -22.41
CA SER A 83 -19.34 4.74 -23.20
C SER A 83 -18.68 3.38 -23.45
N SER A 84 -18.24 3.13 -24.70
CA SER A 84 -17.46 1.93 -25.03
C SER A 84 -16.17 1.95 -24.21
N SER A 85 -15.82 0.83 -23.57
CA SER A 85 -14.58 0.80 -22.80
C SER A 85 -13.39 1.01 -23.73
N PRO A 86 -12.36 1.79 -23.33
CA PRO A 86 -11.19 2.06 -24.17
C PRO A 86 -10.44 0.80 -24.65
N TRP A 87 -10.70 -0.34 -24.01
CA TRP A 87 -10.06 -1.62 -24.27
C TRP A 87 -10.83 -2.51 -25.26
N ASP A 88 -12.11 -2.20 -25.55
CA ASP A 88 -12.94 -2.95 -26.50
C ASP A 88 -12.50 -2.75 -27.97
N LEU A 89 -11.71 -1.69 -28.23
CA LEU A 89 -11.20 -1.36 -29.57
C LEU A 89 -10.01 -2.25 -30.02
N ASN A 90 -9.50 -3.13 -29.15
CA ASN A 90 -8.32 -3.94 -29.45
C ASN A 90 -8.61 -5.37 -29.98
N ASP A 91 -9.87 -5.79 -30.11
CA ASP A 91 -10.22 -7.13 -30.59
C ASP A 91 -10.54 -7.22 -32.11
N VAL A 92 -10.44 -6.10 -32.86
CA VAL A 92 -10.81 -6.08 -34.31
C VAL A 92 -9.63 -6.24 -35.27
N LYS A 93 -8.42 -6.60 -34.81
CA LYS A 93 -7.29 -6.87 -35.73
C LYS A 93 -6.53 -8.15 -35.38
N LYS A 94 -7.20 -9.30 -35.49
CA LYS A 94 -6.51 -10.58 -35.70
C LYS A 94 -7.32 -11.56 -36.55
N THR A 95 -7.52 -11.19 -37.82
CA THR A 95 -7.70 -12.12 -38.95
C THR A 95 -7.05 -11.51 -40.18
#